data_AF-A0AA47BU39-F1
#
_entry.id   AF-A0AA47BU39-F1
#
_cell.length_a   1.000
_cell.length_b   1.000
_cell.length_c   1.000
_cell.angle_alpha   90.00
_cell.angle_beta   90.00
_cell.angle_gamma   90.00
#
_symmetry.space_group_name_H-M   'P 1'
#
loop_
_entity.id
_entity.type
_entity.pdbx_description
1 polymer ?
#
loop_
_entity_poly.entity_id
_entity_poly.type
_entity_poly.pdbx_seq_one_letter_code
_entity_poly.pdbx_strand_id
1 'polypeptide(L)'
;EPPKPDGYNVYSISDGIYKGGQWNYSDNHDKGLGYYVVVEDEDGKYKYNYGHLNEDSVKNNGLEKDDEVKKGDYLGRIEEDDEEAGNSSGPHVHLERRERDEDGKKWGKRVDPGKESPLIDNSKNTARFGKYDDGSPYDGIDFAPEVKKEPLE
;
A
#
# COMPACT_ATOMS: atom_id res chain seq x y z
N GLU A 1 -18.82 9.60 4.00
CA GLU A 1 -18.00 9.10 5.13
C GLU A 1 -17.05 8.05 4.58
N PRO A 2 -15.77 8.02 5.00
CA PRO A 2 -14.86 6.98 4.56
C PRO A 2 -15.36 5.60 5.02
N PRO A 3 -15.07 4.52 4.26
CA PRO A 3 -15.37 3.16 4.69
C PRO A 3 -14.79 2.89 6.08
N LYS A 4 -15.50 2.09 6.89
CA LYS A 4 -15.01 1.66 8.21
C LYS A 4 -13.91 0.59 8.04
N PRO A 5 -12.93 0.50 8.96
CA PRO A 5 -11.90 -0.53 8.85
C PRO A 5 -12.51 -1.92 9.00
N ASP A 6 -12.30 -2.78 8.00
CA ASP A 6 -12.80 -4.15 7.93
C ASP A 6 -11.68 -5.19 7.71
N GLY A 7 -10.42 -4.73 7.74
CA GLY A 7 -9.23 -5.53 7.44
C GLY A 7 -8.81 -5.50 5.97
N TYR A 8 -9.63 -4.98 5.07
CA TYR A 8 -9.34 -4.89 3.63
C TYR A 8 -9.25 -3.44 3.14
N ASN A 9 -9.91 -2.51 3.83
CA ASN A 9 -9.77 -1.08 3.57
C ASN A 9 -8.37 -0.59 3.97
N VAL A 10 -7.73 0.13 3.06
CA VAL A 10 -6.37 0.65 3.14
C VAL A 10 -6.41 2.15 3.38
N TYR A 11 -5.64 2.59 4.37
CA TYR A 11 -5.59 3.97 4.82
C TYR A 11 -4.17 4.51 4.78
N SER A 12 -4.03 5.82 4.59
CA SER A 12 -2.72 6.46 4.60
C SER A 12 -2.06 6.36 5.97
N ILE A 13 -0.80 5.96 6.03
CA ILE A 13 0.00 5.95 7.27
C ILE A 13 0.72 7.27 7.52
N SER A 14 0.63 8.21 6.58
CA SER A 14 1.30 9.52 6.63
C SER A 14 0.38 10.63 6.16
N ASP A 15 0.63 11.84 6.66
CA ASP A 15 0.14 13.07 6.05
C ASP A 15 0.93 13.34 4.76
N GLY A 16 0.29 13.93 3.75
CA GLY A 16 0.95 14.22 2.49
C GLY A 16 0.01 14.63 1.36
N ILE A 17 0.49 14.41 0.15
CA ILE A 17 -0.19 14.71 -1.12
C ILE A 17 -0.46 13.42 -1.88
N TYR A 18 -1.71 13.17 -2.21
CA TYR A 18 -2.13 12.03 -3.01
C TYR A 18 -1.70 12.22 -4.47
N LYS A 19 -0.87 11.34 -5.01
CA LYS A 19 -0.36 11.46 -6.39
C LYS A 19 -1.15 10.63 -7.40
N GLY A 20 -2.19 9.92 -6.95
CA GLY A 20 -3.05 9.08 -7.76
C GLY A 20 -2.76 7.57 -7.66
N GLY A 21 -3.66 6.78 -8.24
CA GLY A 21 -3.51 5.35 -8.47
C GLY A 21 -3.03 5.04 -9.90
N GLN A 22 -2.23 4.00 -10.07
CA GLN A 22 -1.79 3.50 -11.38
C GLN A 22 -1.37 2.03 -11.33
N TRP A 23 -1.38 1.36 -12.49
CA TRP A 23 -0.75 0.05 -12.66
C TRP A 23 0.78 0.15 -12.61
N ASN A 24 1.44 -0.75 -11.89
CA ASN A 24 2.91 -0.85 -11.90
C ASN A 24 3.45 -1.20 -13.30
N TYR A 25 2.76 -2.11 -14.00
CA TYR A 25 3.06 -2.50 -15.37
C TYR A 25 1.75 -2.51 -16.16
N SER A 26 1.51 -1.47 -16.95
CA SER A 26 0.25 -1.30 -17.70
C SER A 26 0.01 -2.35 -18.79
N ASP A 27 1.03 -3.11 -19.15
CA ASP A 27 1.00 -4.17 -20.16
C ASP A 27 0.98 -5.58 -19.57
N ASN A 28 1.15 -5.71 -18.25
CA ASN A 28 1.14 -6.98 -17.54
C ASN A 28 0.77 -6.78 -16.07
N HIS A 29 -0.51 -6.92 -15.76
CA HIS A 29 -1.07 -6.57 -14.46
C HIS A 29 -0.62 -7.53 -13.35
N ASP A 30 -0.27 -8.77 -13.67
CA ASP A 30 0.21 -9.84 -12.76
C ASP A 30 1.64 -9.62 -12.22
N LYS A 31 2.24 -8.44 -12.43
CA LYS A 31 3.63 -8.14 -12.06
C LYS A 31 3.74 -6.96 -11.11
N GLY A 32 4.79 -7.00 -10.28
CA GLY A 32 5.13 -5.92 -9.37
C GLY A 32 4.01 -5.66 -8.36
N LEU A 33 3.74 -4.38 -8.10
CA LEU A 33 2.76 -3.92 -7.11
C LEU A 33 1.29 -4.07 -7.56
N GLY A 34 1.00 -4.59 -8.76
CA GLY A 34 -0.36 -4.50 -9.33
C GLY A 34 -0.80 -3.03 -9.47
N TYR A 35 -2.07 -2.74 -9.18
CA TYR A 35 -2.54 -1.37 -9.05
C TYR A 35 -2.16 -0.80 -7.69
N TYR A 36 -1.54 0.38 -7.67
CA TYR A 36 -1.00 0.97 -6.45
C TYR A 36 -1.27 2.46 -6.35
N VAL A 37 -1.41 2.94 -5.12
CA VAL A 37 -1.54 4.35 -4.76
C VAL A 37 -0.18 4.92 -4.35
N VAL A 38 0.05 6.19 -4.66
CA VAL A 38 1.21 6.95 -4.19
C VAL A 38 0.79 8.12 -3.31
N VAL A 39 1.37 8.22 -2.12
CA VAL A 39 1.31 9.41 -1.25
C VAL A 39 2.72 9.95 -1.08
N GLU A 40 2.95 11.21 -1.45
CA GLU A 40 4.20 11.93 -1.20
C GLU A 40 4.05 12.74 0.09
N ASP A 41 5.02 12.68 1.00
CA ASP A 41 4.93 13.46 2.25
C ASP A 41 4.94 14.97 1.99
N GLU A 42 4.50 15.76 2.97
CA GLU A 42 4.38 17.22 2.82
C GLU A 42 5.72 17.90 2.44
N ASP A 43 6.85 17.35 2.92
CA ASP A 43 8.19 17.85 2.61
C ASP A 43 8.73 17.37 1.24
N GLY A 44 8.01 16.50 0.54
CA GLY A 44 8.42 15.88 -0.73
C GLY A 44 9.66 14.98 -0.62
N LYS A 45 10.06 14.61 0.60
CA LYS A 45 11.26 13.83 0.90
C LYS A 45 11.01 12.34 0.74
N TYR A 46 9.83 11.88 1.12
CA TYR A 46 9.41 10.49 1.08
C TYR A 46 8.19 10.32 0.20
N LYS A 47 8.12 9.17 -0.48
CA LYS A 47 6.85 8.66 -1.00
C LYS A 47 6.55 7.28 -0.45
N TYR A 48 5.27 7.02 -0.30
CA TYR A 48 4.68 5.77 0.13
C TYR A 48 3.91 5.18 -1.04
N ASN A 49 4.26 3.96 -1.43
CA ASN A 49 3.50 3.20 -2.42
C ASN A 49 2.68 2.14 -1.68
N TYR A 50 1.37 2.10 -1.93
CA TYR A 50 0.44 1.11 -1.38
C TYR A 50 -0.01 0.21 -2.53
N GLY A 51 0.55 -0.98 -2.64
CA GLY A 51 0.33 -1.93 -3.73
C GLY A 51 -0.77 -2.96 -3.45
N HIS A 52 -1.12 -3.70 -4.50
CA HIS A 52 -2.12 -4.76 -4.52
C HIS A 52 -3.51 -4.24 -4.16
N LEU A 53 -3.87 -3.06 -4.67
CA LEU A 53 -5.16 -2.43 -4.43
C LEU A 53 -6.13 -2.69 -5.57
N ASN A 54 -7.41 -2.76 -5.25
CA ASN A 54 -8.47 -2.83 -6.23
C ASN A 54 -8.63 -1.49 -6.96
N GLU A 55 -8.52 -1.49 -8.30
CA GLU A 55 -8.50 -0.29 -9.13
C GLU A 55 -9.77 0.55 -8.98
N ASP A 56 -10.94 -0.10 -8.98
CA ASP A 56 -12.23 0.59 -8.86
C ASP A 56 -12.39 1.26 -7.49
N SER A 57 -11.94 0.60 -6.42
CA SER A 57 -11.97 1.17 -5.07
C SER A 57 -11.12 2.44 -4.95
N VAL A 58 -9.96 2.46 -5.61
CA VAL A 58 -9.04 3.61 -5.61
C VAL A 58 -9.61 4.75 -6.46
N LYS A 59 -10.15 4.45 -7.64
CA LYS A 59 -10.77 5.49 -8.51
C LYS A 59 -12.01 6.14 -7.89
N ASN A 60 -12.66 5.44 -6.96
CA ASN A 60 -13.88 5.90 -6.30
C ASN A 60 -13.65 6.23 -4.80
N ASN A 61 -12.41 6.43 -4.37
CA ASN A 61 -12.08 6.75 -2.97
C ASN A 61 -12.43 8.20 -2.56
N GLY A 62 -12.76 9.07 -3.54
CA GLY A 62 -13.11 10.47 -3.32
C GLY A 62 -11.94 11.44 -3.28
N LEU A 63 -10.72 10.99 -3.60
CA LEU A 63 -9.51 11.81 -3.71
C LEU A 63 -9.18 12.09 -5.18
N GLU A 64 -8.78 13.32 -5.46
CA GLU A 64 -8.21 13.74 -6.74
C GLU A 64 -6.69 13.88 -6.62
N LYS A 65 -6.00 13.73 -7.75
CA LYS A 65 -4.54 13.91 -7.78
C LYS A 65 -4.18 15.31 -7.29
N ASP A 66 -3.17 15.37 -6.44
CA ASP A 66 -2.64 16.54 -5.74
C ASP A 66 -3.49 17.02 -4.54
N ASP A 67 -4.52 16.27 -4.14
CA ASP A 67 -5.24 16.50 -2.88
C ASP A 67 -4.34 16.25 -1.66
N GLU A 68 -4.57 17.05 -0.60
CA GLU A 68 -4.01 16.77 0.72
C GLU A 68 -4.69 15.53 1.30
N VAL A 69 -3.87 14.63 1.84
CA VAL A 69 -4.30 13.48 2.62
C VAL A 69 -3.73 13.57 4.02
N LYS A 70 -4.54 13.20 5.00
CA LYS A 70 -4.11 13.00 6.38
C LYS A 70 -3.94 11.52 6.65
N LYS A 71 -3.08 11.23 7.63
CA LYS A 71 -2.94 9.91 8.19
C LYS A 71 -4.31 9.40 8.66
N GLY A 72 -4.66 8.21 8.22
CA GLY A 72 -5.96 7.59 8.45
C GLY A 72 -7.00 7.85 7.35
N ASP A 73 -6.69 8.66 6.33
CA ASP A 73 -7.59 8.83 5.18
C ASP A 73 -7.63 7.57 4.32
N TYR A 74 -8.82 7.25 3.81
CA TYR A 74 -9.05 6.07 2.99
C TYR A 74 -8.42 6.22 1.60
N LEU A 75 -7.61 5.25 1.20
CA LEU A 75 -6.91 5.24 -0.09
C LEU A 75 -7.50 4.24 -1.09
N GLY A 76 -8.15 3.19 -0.61
CA GLY A 76 -8.69 2.11 -1.45
C GLY A 76 -8.85 0.82 -0.65
N ARG A 77 -9.11 -0.27 -1.35
CA ARG A 77 -9.27 -1.61 -0.79
C ARG A 77 -8.21 -2.55 -1.37
N ILE A 78 -7.77 -3.54 -0.60
CA ILE A 78 -6.96 -4.65 -1.10
C ILE A 78 -7.69 -5.35 -2.26
N GLU A 79 -6.95 -5.73 -3.29
CA GLU A 79 -7.44 -6.60 -4.35
C GLU A 79 -7.58 -8.04 -3.85
N GLU A 80 -8.76 -8.62 -4.11
CA GLU A 80 -9.12 -9.98 -3.71
C GLU A 80 -9.08 -10.95 -4.89
N ASP A 81 -9.06 -10.44 -6.13
CA ASP A 81 -8.84 -11.22 -7.35
C ASP A 81 -7.35 -11.41 -7.61
N ASP A 82 -6.87 -12.66 -7.49
CA ASP A 82 -5.47 -13.02 -7.71
C ASP A 82 -4.98 -12.71 -9.15
N GLU A 83 -5.88 -12.60 -10.13
CA GLU A 83 -5.52 -12.22 -11.51
C GLU A 83 -5.26 -10.71 -11.68
N GLU A 84 -5.75 -9.87 -10.76
CA GLU A 84 -5.58 -8.41 -10.82
C GLU A 84 -4.68 -7.87 -9.69
N ALA A 85 -4.31 -8.72 -8.74
CA ALA A 85 -3.53 -8.35 -7.57
C ALA A 85 -2.04 -8.10 -7.84
N GLY A 86 -1.53 -8.21 -9.06
CA GLY A 86 -0.07 -8.15 -9.29
C GLY A 86 0.65 -9.42 -8.91
N ASN A 87 1.95 -9.32 -8.63
CA ASN A 87 2.73 -10.50 -8.21
C ASN A 87 2.53 -10.74 -6.71
N SER A 88 1.36 -11.29 -6.37
CA SER A 88 0.92 -11.53 -5.01
C SER A 88 0.71 -13.04 -4.75
N SER A 89 0.81 -13.46 -3.49
CA SER A 89 0.51 -14.83 -3.04
C SER A 89 -0.84 -14.95 -2.31
N GLY A 90 -1.61 -13.86 -2.30
CA GLY A 90 -2.96 -13.76 -1.75
C GLY A 90 -3.28 -12.35 -1.26
N PRO A 91 -4.52 -12.09 -0.79
CA PRO A 91 -4.96 -10.75 -0.44
C PRO A 91 -4.13 -10.10 0.69
N HIS A 92 -3.43 -9.02 0.36
CA HIS A 92 -2.67 -8.19 1.29
C HIS A 92 -2.39 -6.82 0.65
N VAL A 93 -1.94 -5.85 1.45
CA VAL A 93 -1.37 -4.60 0.95
C VAL A 93 0.15 -4.62 1.13
N HIS A 94 0.87 -4.28 0.06
CA HIS A 94 2.31 -4.10 0.08
C HIS A 94 2.66 -2.62 0.25
N LEU A 95 3.41 -2.28 1.28
CA LEU A 95 3.82 -0.91 1.58
C LEU A 95 5.32 -0.71 1.30
N GLU A 96 5.65 0.17 0.35
CA GLU A 96 7.03 0.65 0.14
C GLU A 96 7.18 2.10 0.63
N ARG A 97 8.35 2.44 1.18
CA ARG A 97 8.78 3.84 1.35
C ARG A 97 10.04 4.10 0.53
N ARG A 98 10.06 5.19 -0.23
CA ARG A 98 11.24 5.65 -0.99
C ARG A 98 11.65 7.04 -0.54
N GLU A 99 12.96 7.23 -0.36
CA GLU A 99 13.57 8.52 -0.07
C GLU A 99 14.06 9.15 -1.38
N ARG A 100 13.94 10.48 -1.53
CA ARG A 100 14.62 11.17 -2.66
C ARG A 100 16.14 11.00 -2.58
N ASP A 101 16.81 11.09 -3.72
CA ASP A 101 18.26 11.15 -3.78
C ASP A 101 18.82 12.45 -3.16
N GLU A 102 20.14 12.51 -2.97
CA GLU A 102 20.82 13.64 -2.29
C GLU A 102 20.56 14.99 -2.98
N ASP A 103 20.31 14.97 -4.29
CA ASP A 103 19.99 16.16 -5.09
C ASP A 103 18.49 16.51 -5.09
N GLY A 104 17.64 15.67 -4.49
CA GLY A 104 16.18 15.83 -4.47
C GLY A 104 15.52 15.71 -5.85
N LYS A 105 16.19 15.14 -6.85
CA LYS A 105 15.72 15.11 -8.25
C LYS A 105 15.03 13.80 -8.62
N LYS A 106 15.37 12.70 -7.95
CA LYS A 106 14.81 11.38 -8.25
C LYS A 106 14.42 10.66 -6.98
N TRP A 107 13.48 9.75 -7.10
CA TRP A 107 13.24 8.74 -6.06
C TRP A 107 14.44 7.81 -6.01
N GLY A 108 15.15 7.85 -4.89
CA GLY A 108 16.34 7.08 -4.61
C GLY A 108 16.01 5.70 -4.04
N LYS A 109 16.77 5.31 -3.02
CA LYS A 109 16.66 3.99 -2.39
C LYS A 109 15.32 3.79 -1.69
N ARG A 110 14.90 2.52 -1.62
CA ARG A 110 13.87 2.09 -0.68
C ARG A 110 14.42 2.11 0.74
N VAL A 111 13.58 2.52 1.68
CA VAL A 111 13.90 2.62 3.10
C VAL A 111 12.77 1.94 3.88
N ASP A 112 13.09 1.50 5.10
CA ASP A 112 12.11 0.86 5.99
C ASP A 112 10.87 1.75 6.14
N PRO A 113 9.65 1.33 5.76
CA PRO A 113 8.45 2.15 5.89
C PRO A 113 7.95 2.27 7.34
N GLY A 114 8.53 1.51 8.29
CA GLY A 114 8.15 1.52 9.70
C GLY A 114 7.38 0.25 10.09
N LYS A 115 6.56 0.31 11.15
CA LYS A 115 5.74 -0.83 11.61
C LYS A 115 4.25 -0.56 11.59
N GLU A 116 3.87 0.64 11.15
CA GLU A 116 2.49 1.07 11.13
C GLU A 116 1.75 0.38 10.00
N SER A 117 0.58 -0.16 10.34
CA SER A 117 -0.26 -0.89 9.38
C SER A 117 -1.23 0.06 8.68
N PRO A 118 -1.33 0.01 7.35
CA PRO A 118 -2.34 0.74 6.60
C PRO A 118 -3.74 0.10 6.70
N LEU A 119 -3.91 -1.06 7.35
CA LEU A 119 -5.21 -1.72 7.53
C LEU A 119 -5.86 -1.39 8.88
N ILE A 120 -5.23 -0.51 9.68
CA ILE A 120 -5.61 -0.19 11.06
C ILE A 120 -5.56 -1.48 11.91
N ASP A 121 -6.00 -1.48 13.17
CA ASP A 121 -5.86 -2.54 14.21
C ASP A 121 -6.21 -4.00 13.80
N ASN A 122 -6.65 -4.27 12.57
CA ASN A 122 -7.08 -5.58 12.04
C ASN A 122 -6.08 -6.20 11.03
N SER A 123 -4.77 -6.15 11.32
CA SER A 123 -3.76 -6.60 10.36
C SER A 123 -2.74 -7.59 10.92
N LYS A 124 -2.37 -8.56 10.10
CA LYS A 124 -1.22 -9.42 10.32
C LYS A 124 -0.07 -8.99 9.41
N ASN A 125 1.09 -8.68 10.00
CA ASN A 125 2.32 -8.48 9.25
C ASN A 125 2.81 -9.83 8.70
N THR A 126 2.83 -9.98 7.37
CA THR A 126 3.18 -11.24 6.69
C THR A 126 4.60 -11.23 6.10
N ALA A 127 5.19 -10.04 5.91
CA ALA A 127 6.58 -9.89 5.49
C ALA A 127 7.17 -8.58 6.04
N ARG A 128 8.48 -8.56 6.31
CA ARG A 128 9.18 -7.39 6.89
C ARG A 128 10.21 -6.80 5.93
N PHE A 129 10.42 -5.50 6.05
CA PHE A 129 11.39 -4.80 5.24
C PHE A 129 12.81 -5.37 5.41
N GLY A 130 13.51 -5.49 4.30
CA GLY A 130 14.89 -5.95 4.24
C GLY A 130 15.04 -7.46 4.13
N LYS A 131 14.08 -8.27 4.59
CA LYS A 131 14.13 -9.74 4.47
C LYS A 131 12.74 -10.40 4.48
N TYR A 132 12.49 -11.29 3.51
CA TYR A 132 11.51 -12.36 3.67
C TYR A 132 11.95 -13.32 4.81
N ASP A 133 11.06 -14.20 5.29
CA ASP A 133 11.38 -15.21 6.31
C ASP A 133 12.53 -16.15 5.91
N ASP A 134 12.73 -16.33 4.59
CA ASP A 134 13.84 -17.11 4.03
C ASP A 134 15.17 -16.33 3.93
N GLY A 135 15.17 -15.05 4.29
CA GLY A 135 16.32 -14.16 4.32
C GLY A 135 16.63 -13.43 3.00
N SER A 136 15.85 -13.64 1.95
CA SER A 136 16.01 -12.92 0.67
C SER A 136 15.56 -11.45 0.80
N PRO A 137 16.15 -10.50 0.04
CA PRO A 137 15.85 -9.08 0.18
C PRO A 137 14.37 -8.77 -0.09
N TYR A 138 13.75 -8.00 0.82
CA TYR A 138 12.38 -7.54 0.65
C TYR A 138 12.26 -6.02 0.65
N ASP A 139 11.57 -5.50 -0.36
CA ASP A 139 11.55 -4.09 -0.72
C ASP A 139 10.42 -3.28 -0.06
N GLY A 140 9.62 -3.92 0.81
CA GLY A 140 8.51 -3.28 1.52
C GLY A 140 8.08 -4.05 2.77
N ILE A 141 6.83 -3.87 3.18
CA ILE A 141 6.19 -4.60 4.28
C ILE A 141 4.80 -5.01 3.83
N ASP A 142 4.42 -6.24 4.14
CA ASP A 142 3.09 -6.75 3.82
C ASP A 142 2.21 -6.81 5.04
N PHE A 143 0.98 -6.35 4.85
CA PHE A 143 -0.08 -6.46 5.82
C PHE A 143 -1.26 -7.18 5.19
N ALA A 144 -1.61 -8.33 5.74
CA ALA A 144 -2.79 -9.09 5.34
C ALA A 144 -3.94 -8.87 6.32
N PRO A 145 -5.20 -8.97 5.88
CA PRO A 145 -6.35 -8.98 6.77
C PRO A 145 -6.22 -10.09 7.84
N GLU A 146 -6.61 -9.79 9.08
CA GLU A 146 -6.78 -10.87 10.06
C GLU A 146 -7.96 -11.76 9.64
N VAL A 147 -7.68 -13.03 9.32
CA VAL A 147 -8.72 -14.05 9.21
C VAL A 147 -9.31 -14.24 10.60
N LYS A 148 -10.42 -13.56 10.90
CA LYS A 148 -11.25 -13.91 12.05
C LYS A 148 -11.72 -15.32 11.82
N LYS A 149 -11.12 -16.29 12.51
CA LYS A 149 -11.71 -17.61 12.63
C LYS A 149 -13.06 -17.39 13.29
N GLU A 150 -14.15 -17.46 12.53
CA GLU A 150 -15.45 -17.62 13.15
C GLU A 150 -15.34 -18.84 14.07
N PRO A 151 -15.81 -18.75 15.34
CA PRO A 151 -15.91 -19.94 16.16
C PRO A 151 -16.76 -20.95 15.39
N LEU A 152 -16.23 -22.16 15.20
CA LEU A 152 -17.01 -23.28 14.70
C LEU A 152 -18.24 -23.41 15.62
N GLU A 153 -19.44 -23.13 15.10
CA GLU A 153 -20.71 -23.44 15.75
C GLU A 153 -20.92 -24.96 15.87
#